data_AF-A0A1F2U1U3-F1
#
_entry.id   AF-A0A1F2U1U3-F1
#
_cell.length_a   1.000
_cell.length_b   1.000
_cell.length_c   1.000
_cell.angle_alpha   90.00
_cell.angle_beta   90.00
_cell.angle_gamma   90.00
#
_symmetry.space_group_name_H-M   'P 1'
#
loop_
_entity.id
_entity.type
_entity.pdbx_description
1 polymer ?
#
loop_
_entity_poly.entity_id
_entity_poly.type
_entity_poly.pdbx_seq_one_letter_code
_entity_poly.pdbx_strand_id
1 'polypeptide(L)'
;MAQEMDLEKIARLEREIERLQAENERLRRALKEALRAMKRQAAPFSRQHPKANLQKPGRKASQEYGHRCRREIPDRVEEVVEVLLPTRCPRCVGGVEETGVISQ
;
A
#
# COMPACT_ATOMS: atom_id res chain seq x y z
N MET A 1 41.61 37.71 23.95
CA MET A 1 40.42 38.45 24.42
C MET A 1 39.48 38.86 23.30
N ALA A 2 39.79 39.84 22.44
CA ALA A 2 38.85 40.28 21.39
C ALA A 2 38.54 39.19 20.35
N GLN A 3 39.57 38.50 19.85
CA GLN A 3 39.42 37.39 18.89
C GLN A 3 38.70 36.17 19.48
N GLU A 4 38.85 35.90 20.79
CA GLU A 4 38.13 34.80 21.46
C GLU A 4 36.65 35.13 21.65
N MET A 5 36.33 36.36 22.02
CA MET A 5 34.93 36.84 22.08
C MET A 5 34.25 36.78 20.71
N ASP A 6 34.97 37.07 19.63
CA ASP A 6 34.44 36.97 18.28
C ASP A 6 34.15 35.51 17.88
N LEU A 7 35.01 34.57 18.26
CA LEU A 7 34.80 33.13 18.03
C LEU A 7 33.61 32.59 18.83
N GLU A 8 33.46 32.98 20.10
CA GLU A 8 32.29 32.61 20.91
C GLU A 8 30.98 33.16 20.33
N LYS A 9 31.03 34.40 19.82
CA LYS A 9 29.87 35.03 19.17
C LYS A 9 29.50 34.31 17.88
N ILE A 10 30.48 33.92 17.06
CA ILE A 10 30.25 33.12 15.85
C ILE A 10 29.60 31.78 16.22
N ALA A 11 30.16 31.04 17.17
CA ALA A 11 29.62 29.74 17.60
C ALA A 11 28.21 29.84 18.20
N ARG A 12 27.87 30.97 18.84
CA ARG A 12 26.50 31.22 19.32
C ARG A 12 25.55 31.49 18.16
N LEU A 13 25.96 32.30 17.19
CA LEU A 13 25.14 32.64 16.03
C LEU A 13 24.90 31.42 15.13
N GLU A 14 25.90 30.57 14.94
CA GLU A 14 25.76 29.32 14.17
C GLU A 14 24.71 28.38 14.78
N ARG A 15 24.74 28.19 16.11
CA ARG A 15 23.73 27.39 16.82
C ARG A 15 22.32 27.96 16.69
N GLU A 16 22.20 29.29 16.73
CA GLU A 16 20.90 29.94 16.56
C GLU A 16 20.39 29.81 15.12
N ILE A 17 21.27 29.91 14.12
CA ILE A 17 20.95 29.67 12.71
C ILE A 17 20.44 28.24 12.52
N GLU A 18 21.15 27.24 13.04
CA GLU A 18 20.75 25.84 12.92
C GLU A 18 19.38 25.58 13.55
N ARG A 19 19.15 26.14 14.75
CA ARG A 19 17.86 26.08 15.43
C ARG A 19 16.73 26.71 14.61
N LEU A 20 16.97 27.92 14.10
CA LEU A 20 15.99 28.65 13.29
C LEU A 20 15.71 27.94 11.97
N GLN A 21 16.72 27.34 11.33
CA GLN A 21 16.56 26.55 10.11
C GLN A 21 15.70 25.31 10.36
N ALA A 22 15.99 24.55 11.43
CA ALA A 22 15.20 23.38 11.80
C ALA A 22 13.73 23.73 12.07
N GLU A 23 13.48 24.84 12.79
CA GLU A 23 12.12 25.31 13.05
C GLU A 23 11.43 25.79 11.76
N ASN A 24 12.15 26.49 10.88
CA ASN A 24 11.60 26.93 9.60
C ASN A 24 11.20 25.73 8.73
N GLU A 25 12.02 24.69 8.66
CA GLU A 25 11.69 23.46 7.95
C GLU A 25 10.48 22.73 8.54
N ARG A 26 10.38 22.68 9.87
CA ARG A 26 9.23 22.09 10.56
C ARG A 26 7.95 22.86 10.23
N LEU A 27 7.99 24.19 10.31
CA LEU A 27 6.84 25.05 10.01
C LEU A 27 6.44 24.98 8.54
N ARG A 28 7.41 24.98 7.61
CA ARG A 28 7.15 24.79 6.18
C ARG A 28 6.47 23.46 5.89
N ARG A 29 6.89 22.38 6.54
CA ARG A 29 6.24 21.05 6.44
C ARG A 29 4.79 21.09 6.93
N ALA A 30 4.55 21.62 8.13
CA ALA A 30 3.21 21.76 8.69
C ALA A 30 2.28 22.62 7.81
N LEU A 31 2.79 23.73 7.28
CA LEU A 31 2.02 24.61 6.39
C LEU A 31 1.67 23.91 5.07
N LYS A 32 2.59 23.16 4.48
CA LYS A 32 2.34 22.37 3.26
C LYS A 32 1.26 21.30 3.50
N GLU A 33 1.26 20.65 4.66
CA GLU A 33 0.24 19.67 5.04
C GLU A 33 -1.13 20.32 5.25
N ALA A 34 -1.20 21.44 5.98
CA ALA A 34 -2.44 22.20 6.19
C ALA A 34 -3.05 22.67 4.86
N LEU A 35 -2.24 23.23 3.96
CA LEU A 35 -2.70 23.64 2.63
C LEU A 35 -3.17 22.46 1.78
N ARG A 36 -2.51 21.30 1.87
CA ARG A 36 -2.94 20.07 1.20
C ARG A 36 -4.28 19.55 1.77
N ALA A 37 -4.47 19.63 3.07
CA ALA A 37 -5.71 19.24 3.74
C ALA A 37 -6.88 20.17 3.37
N MET A 38 -6.63 21.47 3.20
CA MET A 38 -7.64 22.44 2.80
C MET A 38 -8.08 22.30 1.33
N LYS A 39 -7.15 21.99 0.42
CA LYS A 39 -7.44 21.88 -1.03
C LYS A 39 -8.05 20.54 -1.44
N ARG A 40 -7.74 19.45 -0.74
CA ARG A 40 -8.48 18.19 -0.94
C ARG A 40 -9.77 18.34 -0.15
N GLN A 41 -10.92 18.18 -0.80
CA GLN A 41 -12.18 17.98 -0.12
C GLN A 41 -12.06 16.67 0.67
N ALA A 42 -11.50 16.73 1.87
CA ALA A 42 -11.44 15.59 2.76
C ALA A 42 -12.91 15.23 2.99
N ALA A 43 -13.28 13.97 2.71
CA ALA A 43 -14.57 13.49 3.11
C ALA A 43 -14.77 13.87 4.59
N PRO A 44 -15.89 14.51 4.99
CA PRO A 44 -16.07 15.12 6.30
C PRO A 44 -15.75 14.19 7.50
N PHE A 45 -15.73 12.87 7.26
CA PHE A 45 -15.44 11.83 8.27
C PHE A 45 -14.22 10.96 7.90
N SER A 46 -13.28 11.47 7.09
CA SER A 46 -12.05 10.76 6.75
C SER A 46 -11.13 10.66 7.97
N ARG A 47 -10.62 9.45 8.26
CA ARG A 47 -9.74 9.18 9.41
C ARG A 47 -8.29 9.67 9.24
N GLN A 48 -7.99 10.42 8.19
CA GLN A 48 -6.66 10.92 7.77
C GLN A 48 -5.63 9.81 7.49
N HIS A 49 -5.46 8.84 8.38
CA HIS A 49 -4.61 7.67 8.24
C HIS A 49 -5.43 6.39 8.41
N PRO A 50 -5.12 5.32 7.64
CA PRO A 50 -5.71 4.01 7.88
C PRO A 50 -5.30 3.48 9.25
N LYS A 51 -6.15 2.63 9.86
CA LYS A 51 -5.77 1.92 11.08
C LYS A 51 -4.57 1.02 10.78
N ALA A 52 -3.56 1.00 11.65
CA ALA A 52 -2.34 0.23 11.43
C ALA A 52 -2.59 -1.27 11.17
N ASN A 53 -3.53 -1.87 11.90
CA ASN A 53 -3.95 -3.27 11.73
C ASN A 53 -5.41 -3.33 11.29
N LEU A 54 -5.67 -3.12 10.00
CA LEU A 54 -7.01 -3.29 9.43
C LEU A 54 -7.42 -4.77 9.52
N GLN A 55 -8.61 -5.01 10.05
CA GLN A 55 -9.22 -6.33 9.97
C GLN A 55 -9.64 -6.61 8.53
N LYS A 56 -9.53 -7.87 8.10
CA LYS A 56 -9.95 -8.27 6.76
C LYS A 56 -11.43 -7.91 6.54
N PRO A 57 -11.79 -7.37 5.36
CA PRO A 57 -13.19 -7.15 5.03
C PRO A 57 -13.94 -8.49 5.04
N GLY A 58 -15.20 -8.46 5.45
CA GLY A 58 -16.06 -9.65 5.50
C GLY A 58 -16.71 -9.87 6.87
N ARG A 59 -17.51 -10.95 6.96
CA ARG A 59 -18.24 -11.28 8.18
C ARG A 59 -17.23 -11.64 9.29
N LYS A 60 -17.44 -11.05 10.47
CA LYS A 60 -16.60 -11.29 11.65
C LYS A 60 -16.65 -12.76 12.04
N ALA A 61 -15.50 -13.34 12.36
CA ALA A 61 -15.44 -14.66 12.96
C ALA A 61 -15.99 -14.59 14.39
N SER A 62 -17.28 -14.90 14.54
CA SER A 62 -17.95 -15.15 15.82
C SER A 62 -18.38 -16.61 15.92
N GLN A 63 -18.88 -17.06 17.06
CA GLN A 63 -19.45 -18.40 17.20
C GLN A 63 -20.60 -18.64 16.20
N GLU A 64 -21.35 -17.59 15.85
CA GLU A 64 -22.39 -17.61 14.81
C GLU A 64 -21.84 -17.66 13.37
N TYR A 65 -20.53 -17.52 13.17
CA TYR A 65 -19.92 -17.57 11.84
C TYR A 65 -20.11 -18.95 11.18
N GLY A 66 -20.26 -19.99 12.00
CA GLY A 66 -20.26 -21.38 11.55
C GLY A 66 -18.86 -21.86 11.16
N HIS A 67 -18.75 -23.13 10.80
CA HIS A 67 -17.48 -23.71 10.37
C HIS A 67 -17.16 -23.29 8.92
N ARG A 68 -15.93 -22.86 8.67
CA ARG A 68 -15.44 -22.64 7.30
C ARG A 68 -15.22 -24.00 6.64
N CYS A 69 -16.12 -24.41 5.76
CA CYS A 69 -15.95 -25.61 4.96
C CYS A 69 -15.63 -25.26 3.49
N ARG A 70 -14.80 -26.10 2.88
CA ARG A 70 -14.60 -26.20 1.43
C ARG A 70 -14.91 -27.63 1.02
N ARG A 71 -15.30 -27.86 -0.23
CA ARG A 71 -15.40 -29.23 -0.75
C ARG A 71 -14.01 -29.87 -0.74
N GLU A 72 -13.95 -31.13 -0.33
CA GLU A 72 -12.72 -31.90 -0.39
C GLU A 72 -12.37 -32.21 -1.85
N ILE A 73 -11.08 -32.40 -2.10
CA ILE A 73 -10.63 -32.92 -3.40
C ILE A 73 -11.08 -34.38 -3.45
N PRO A 74 -11.77 -34.84 -4.51
CA PRO A 74 -12.22 -36.21 -4.60
C PRO A 74 -11.03 -37.19 -4.64
N ASP A 75 -11.16 -38.33 -3.97
CA ASP A 75 -10.11 -39.36 -3.91
C ASP A 75 -9.83 -40.02 -5.27
N ARG A 76 -10.82 -39.99 -6.18
CA ARG A 76 -10.72 -40.57 -7.52
C ARG A 76 -11.43 -39.71 -8.55
N VAL A 77 -10.91 -39.77 -9.78
CA VAL A 77 -11.56 -39.19 -10.97
C VAL A 77 -12.32 -40.31 -11.67
N GLU A 78 -13.64 -40.20 -11.77
CA GLU A 78 -14.50 -41.21 -12.38
C GLU A 78 -14.52 -41.12 -13.92
N GLU A 79 -14.34 -39.91 -14.45
CA GLU A 79 -14.32 -39.64 -15.89
C GLU A 79 -13.31 -38.52 -16.21
N VAL A 80 -12.54 -38.71 -17.28
CA VAL A 80 -11.68 -37.67 -17.87
C VAL A 80 -12.19 -37.39 -19.27
N VAL A 81 -12.65 -36.17 -19.51
CA VAL A 81 -13.10 -35.71 -20.83
C VAL A 81 -12.00 -34.90 -21.47
N GLU A 82 -11.50 -35.36 -22.61
CA GLU A 82 -10.55 -34.60 -23.42
C GLU A 82 -11.28 -33.48 -24.17
N VAL A 83 -10.91 -32.24 -23.89
CA VAL A 83 -11.47 -31.06 -24.57
C VAL A 83 -10.44 -30.56 -25.56
N LEU A 84 -10.65 -30.90 -26.84
CA LEU A 84 -9.74 -30.54 -27.92
C LEU A 84 -9.61 -29.02 -28.09
N LEU A 85 -8.42 -28.57 -28.49
CA LEU A 85 -8.18 -27.19 -28.86
C LEU A 85 -9.02 -26.80 -30.09
N PRO A 86 -9.55 -25.56 -30.16
CA PRO A 86 -10.19 -25.08 -31.37
C PRO A 86 -9.16 -24.97 -32.50
N THR A 87 -9.55 -25.08 -33.77
CA THR A 87 -8.60 -24.92 -34.89
C THR A 87 -8.01 -23.50 -35.01
N ARG A 88 -8.71 -22.50 -34.46
CA ARG A 88 -8.31 -21.09 -34.48
C ARG A 88 -8.68 -20.41 -33.17
N CYS A 89 -7.86 -19.44 -32.76
CA CYS A 89 -8.15 -18.61 -31.60
C CYS A 89 -9.46 -17.83 -31.81
N PRO A 90 -10.45 -17.92 -30.91
CA PRO A 90 -11.73 -17.23 -31.07
C PRO A 90 -11.61 -15.69 -30.98
N ARG A 91 -10.46 -15.17 -30.53
CA ARG A 91 -10.22 -13.72 -30.37
C ARG A 91 -9.49 -13.08 -31.54
N CYS A 92 -8.44 -13.72 -32.04
CA CYS A 92 -7.57 -13.16 -33.09
C CYS A 92 -7.54 -13.99 -34.38
N VAL A 93 -8.23 -15.14 -34.43
CA VAL A 93 -8.31 -16.04 -35.59
C VAL A 93 -6.97 -16.71 -35.96
N GLY A 94 -5.91 -16.48 -35.19
CA GLY A 94 -4.61 -17.14 -35.36
C GLY A 94 -4.69 -18.65 -35.14
N GLY A 95 -3.78 -19.39 -35.77
CA GLY A 95 -3.59 -20.82 -35.51
C GLY A 95 -3.16 -21.07 -34.07
N VAL A 96 -3.58 -22.21 -33.52
CA VAL A 96 -3.22 -22.64 -32.17
C VAL A 96 -2.60 -24.03 -32.24
N GLU A 97 -1.60 -24.24 -31.40
CA GLU A 97 -0.85 -25.48 -31.28
C GLU A 97 -0.76 -25.89 -29.81
N GLU A 98 -0.80 -27.19 -29.57
CA GLU A 98 -0.67 -27.75 -28.23
C GLU A 98 0.80 -27.74 -27.79
N THR A 99 1.07 -27.19 -26.61
CA THR A 99 2.45 -27.05 -26.10
C THR A 99 2.77 -27.98 -24.94
N GLY A 100 1.76 -28.41 -24.17
CA GLY A 100 1.90 -29.37 -23.07
C GLY A 100 0.97 -29.10 -21.89
N VAL A 101 0.97 -30.03 -20.92
CA VAL A 101 0.18 -29.92 -19.67
C VAL A 101 1.03 -29.27 -18.59
N ILE A 102 0.49 -28.21 -17.95
CA ILE A 102 1.13 -27.53 -16.81
C ILE A 102 0.37 -27.88 -15.54
N SER A 103 1.06 -28.41 -14.53
CA SER A 103 0.51 -28.61 -13.19
C SER A 103 0.30 -27.26 -12.50
N GLN A 104 -0.91 -27.01 -12.00
CA GLN A 104 -1.27 -25.82 -11.21
C GLN A 104 -1.05 -26.03 -9.71
#